data_AF-A0A5C6JWP2-F1
#
_entry.id   AF-A0A5C6JWP2-F1
#
_cell.length_a   1.000
_cell.length_b   1.000
_cell.length_c   1.000
_cell.angle_alpha   90.00
_cell.angle_beta   90.00
_cell.angle_gamma   90.00
#
_symmetry.space_group_name_H-M   'P 1'
#
loop_
_entity.id
_entity.type
_entity.pdbx_description
1 polymer ?
#
loop_
_entity_poly.entity_id
_entity_poly.type
_entity_poly.pdbx_seq_one_letter_code
_entity_poly.pdbx_strand_id
1 'polypeptide(L)'
;MTTQTLVGGASAPTPTFSFVTMVENLVAGEHLEKNPWTQDAMWHNIANQVIDALVTRGVLTRAQADIVTGVTPLADLPTQIGCPDASPIWRAVYTTHALTAGAAFRATKAEIRNIMARRAVTNKQFSFMLGVVVDRDVRQAKSRKEKGSHKPSSLQTARNAFGDGGYLTDAVAGTSWTPIYKTPTELLEMALAGNAAARTTLMIGGGYALIMDGYLTRDRESKFYEGTTPYRATPPVILTDLVSHAYGLRVLATAWSRWNPELPNHEYNIPDIKEDGTIVIAGQTVETVKPLRLTESRLFEIANPSKVLAGFLKQQENRKAQNRPASPEERDRANRERLTFALEIAREAAAELQASTTSPPPHPFGSHDEWKKGVDASHEVYLTLVKNEPDAQAGFIASDDPDNDEEDSY
;
A
#
# COMPACT_ATOMS: atom_id res chain seq x y z
N MET A 1 -51.38 -53.11 -26.99
CA MET A 1 -51.75 -51.69 -26.85
C MET A 1 -51.81 -51.40 -25.36
N THR A 2 -51.01 -50.56 -24.73
CA THR A 2 -49.94 -49.65 -25.15
C THR A 2 -49.09 -49.44 -23.89
N THR A 3 -47.79 -49.61 -24.00
CA THR A 3 -46.79 -49.34 -22.97
C THR A 3 -46.65 -47.82 -22.83
N GLN A 4 -46.77 -47.28 -21.61
CA GLN A 4 -46.34 -45.91 -21.32
C GLN A 4 -45.38 -45.96 -20.12
N THR A 5 -44.10 -45.92 -20.44
CA THR A 5 -42.98 -45.84 -19.51
C THR A 5 -42.72 -44.36 -19.22
N LEU A 6 -43.06 -43.88 -18.02
CA LEU A 6 -42.66 -42.56 -17.54
C LEU A 6 -41.30 -42.70 -16.83
N VAL A 7 -40.25 -42.27 -17.54
CA VAL A 7 -38.92 -42.03 -16.99
C VAL A 7 -38.99 -40.74 -16.17
N GLY A 8 -38.84 -40.87 -14.85
CA GLY A 8 -38.81 -39.75 -13.90
C GLY A 8 -37.79 -40.01 -12.81
N GLY A 9 -36.52 -40.16 -13.18
CA GLY A 9 -35.41 -40.20 -12.24
C GLY A 9 -35.08 -38.80 -11.74
N ALA A 10 -35.80 -38.34 -10.71
CA ALA A 10 -35.39 -37.19 -9.94
C ALA A 10 -34.17 -37.60 -9.10
N SER A 11 -32.97 -37.23 -9.55
CA SER A 11 -31.77 -37.27 -8.73
C SER A 11 -31.97 -36.35 -7.53
N ALA A 12 -31.92 -36.92 -6.33
CA ALA A 12 -31.99 -36.19 -5.07
C ALA A 12 -30.92 -35.08 -5.02
N PRO A 13 -31.23 -33.90 -4.45
CA PRO A 13 -30.25 -32.83 -4.31
C PRO A 13 -29.14 -33.30 -3.37
N THR A 14 -27.92 -33.38 -3.89
CA THR A 14 -26.71 -33.65 -3.10
C THR A 14 -26.51 -32.49 -2.12
N PRO A 15 -26.27 -32.73 -0.82
CA PRO A 15 -26.11 -31.64 0.14
C PRO A 15 -24.84 -30.84 -0.21
N THR A 16 -25.02 -29.57 -0.59
CA THR A 16 -24.00 -28.62 -1.04
C THR A 16 -23.18 -28.00 0.10
N PHE A 17 -23.05 -28.65 1.24
CA PHE A 17 -22.22 -28.16 2.35
C PHE A 17 -21.04 -29.09 2.59
N SER A 18 -19.87 -28.66 2.13
CA SER A 18 -18.60 -29.30 2.47
C SER A 18 -18.27 -29.05 3.94
N PHE A 19 -17.72 -30.06 4.62
CA PHE A 19 -17.19 -29.93 5.98
C PHE A 19 -16.19 -28.77 6.09
N VAL A 20 -15.38 -28.56 5.05
CA VAL A 20 -14.42 -27.44 4.98
C VAL A 20 -15.15 -26.09 5.08
N THR A 21 -16.21 -25.90 4.30
CA THR A 21 -17.03 -24.68 4.33
C THR A 21 -17.71 -24.47 5.68
N MET A 22 -18.11 -25.56 6.35
CA MET A 22 -18.72 -25.50 7.69
C MET A 22 -17.70 -25.08 8.76
N VAL A 23 -16.47 -25.60 8.68
CA VAL A 23 -15.35 -25.20 9.55
C VAL A 23 -14.95 -23.75 9.30
N GLU A 24 -14.85 -23.32 8.04
CA GLU A 24 -14.53 -21.93 7.68
C GLU A 24 -15.59 -20.95 8.20
N ASN A 25 -16.88 -21.31 8.10
CA ASN A 25 -17.97 -20.50 8.65
C ASN A 25 -17.96 -20.46 10.19
N LEU A 26 -17.64 -21.57 10.85
CA LEU A 26 -17.52 -21.62 12.32
C LEU A 26 -16.38 -20.71 12.79
N VAL A 27 -15.21 -20.82 12.15
CA VAL A 27 -14.04 -19.98 12.44
C VAL A 27 -14.36 -18.51 12.16
N ALA A 28 -15.04 -18.20 11.05
CA ALA A 28 -15.48 -16.84 10.75
C ALA A 28 -16.43 -16.27 11.84
N GLY A 29 -17.30 -17.09 12.41
CA GLY A 29 -18.18 -16.72 13.53
C GLY A 29 -17.41 -16.40 14.81
N GLU A 30 -16.41 -17.20 15.18
CA GLU A 30 -15.60 -16.97 16.39
C GLU A 30 -14.83 -15.64 16.34
N HIS A 31 -14.37 -15.27 15.15
CA HIS A 31 -13.62 -14.04 14.92
C HIS A 31 -14.47 -12.77 14.79
N LEU A 32 -15.81 -12.89 14.76
CA LEU A 32 -16.70 -11.74 14.91
C LEU A 32 -16.88 -11.32 16.37
N GLU A 33 -16.78 -12.25 17.32
CA GLU A 33 -17.16 -12.01 18.72
C GLU A 33 -15.98 -11.91 19.70
N LYS A 34 -14.89 -12.64 19.47
CA LYS A 34 -13.80 -12.77 20.48
C LYS A 34 -12.44 -12.26 20.03
N ASN A 35 -12.07 -12.50 18.78
CA ASN A 35 -10.77 -12.08 18.22
C ASN A 35 -10.96 -11.53 16.82
N PRO A 36 -11.16 -10.21 16.63
CA PRO A 36 -11.39 -9.64 15.32
C PRO A 36 -10.24 -10.02 14.38
N TRP A 37 -10.60 -10.44 13.17
CA TRP A 37 -9.62 -10.73 12.14
C TRP A 37 -8.71 -9.54 11.87
N THR A 38 -7.42 -9.83 11.71
CA THR A 38 -6.56 -8.86 11.03
C THR A 38 -7.12 -8.65 9.63
N GLN A 39 -6.98 -7.43 9.12
CA GLN A 39 -7.46 -7.09 7.78
C GLN A 39 -6.94 -8.09 6.73
N ASP A 40 -5.68 -8.53 6.86
CA ASP A 40 -5.05 -9.48 5.95
C ASP A 40 -5.72 -10.87 5.99
N ALA A 41 -6.03 -11.39 7.18
CA ALA A 41 -6.71 -12.68 7.34
C ALA A 41 -8.13 -12.63 6.75
N MET A 42 -8.85 -11.53 6.98
CA MET A 42 -10.17 -11.30 6.39
C MET A 42 -10.12 -11.31 4.86
N TRP A 43 -9.20 -10.56 4.27
CA TRP A 43 -9.06 -10.51 2.82
C TRP A 43 -8.58 -11.81 2.21
N HIS A 44 -7.81 -12.63 2.94
CA HIS A 44 -7.44 -13.97 2.50
C HIS A 44 -8.66 -14.90 2.42
N ASN A 45 -9.52 -14.89 3.44
CA ASN A 45 -10.76 -15.67 3.42
C ASN A 45 -11.70 -15.21 2.30
N ILE A 46 -11.90 -13.89 2.17
CA ILE A 46 -12.70 -13.33 1.06
C ILE A 46 -12.14 -13.79 -0.29
N ALA A 47 -10.82 -13.76 -0.47
CA ALA A 47 -10.21 -14.19 -1.73
C ALA A 47 -10.49 -15.66 -2.05
N ASN A 48 -10.39 -16.57 -1.08
CA ASN A 48 -10.67 -17.99 -1.28
C ASN A 48 -12.15 -18.21 -1.68
N GLN A 49 -13.08 -17.59 -0.96
CA GLN A 49 -14.52 -17.66 -1.30
C GLN A 49 -14.83 -17.09 -2.68
N VAL A 50 -14.19 -15.97 -3.06
CA VAL A 50 -14.32 -15.39 -4.40
C VAL A 50 -13.83 -16.37 -5.46
N ILE A 51 -12.68 -17.00 -5.25
CA ILE A 51 -12.10 -17.94 -6.22
C ILE A 51 -13.01 -19.18 -6.38
N ASP A 52 -13.54 -19.74 -5.30
CA ASP A 52 -14.47 -20.88 -5.37
C ASP A 52 -15.81 -20.50 -6.04
N ALA A 53 -16.31 -19.28 -5.81
CA ALA A 53 -17.47 -18.76 -6.51
C ALA A 53 -17.22 -18.58 -8.03
N LEU A 54 -16.02 -18.15 -8.41
CA LEU A 54 -15.63 -18.04 -9.82
C LEU A 54 -15.54 -19.42 -10.50
N VAL A 55 -15.08 -20.45 -9.78
CA VAL A 55 -15.11 -21.84 -10.28
C VAL A 55 -16.54 -22.32 -10.48
N THR A 56 -17.41 -22.10 -9.48
CA THR A 56 -18.82 -22.50 -9.53
C THR A 56 -19.56 -21.86 -10.72
N ARG A 57 -19.18 -20.63 -11.09
CA ARG A 57 -19.75 -19.91 -12.24
C ARG A 57 -19.08 -20.21 -13.58
N GLY A 58 -18.08 -21.09 -13.60
CA GLY A 58 -17.34 -21.44 -14.81
C GLY A 58 -16.47 -20.29 -15.36
N VAL A 59 -16.17 -19.27 -14.56
CA VAL A 59 -15.23 -18.20 -14.94
C VAL A 59 -13.79 -18.71 -14.85
N LEU A 60 -13.52 -19.55 -13.84
CA LEU A 60 -12.26 -20.27 -13.69
C LEU A 60 -12.53 -21.78 -13.74
N THR A 61 -11.59 -22.56 -14.26
CA THR A 61 -11.58 -24.00 -14.03
C THR A 61 -10.94 -24.30 -12.66
N ARG A 62 -11.17 -25.51 -12.12
CA ARG A 62 -10.56 -25.91 -10.85
C ARG A 62 -9.02 -25.87 -10.91
N ALA A 63 -8.43 -26.31 -12.01
CA ALA A 63 -6.98 -26.25 -12.21
C ALA A 63 -6.43 -24.81 -12.19
N GLN A 64 -7.16 -23.86 -12.79
CA GLN A 64 -6.78 -22.44 -12.74
C GLN A 64 -6.88 -21.89 -11.32
N ALA A 65 -7.94 -22.24 -10.59
CA ALA A 65 -8.12 -21.86 -9.19
C ALA A 65 -7.03 -22.45 -8.28
N ASP A 66 -6.58 -23.68 -8.51
CA ASP A 66 -5.51 -24.32 -7.73
C ASP A 66 -4.16 -23.60 -7.93
N ILE A 67 -3.89 -23.08 -9.15
CA ILE A 67 -2.73 -22.23 -9.42
C ILE A 67 -2.85 -20.91 -8.64
N VAL A 68 -4.00 -20.24 -8.74
CA VAL A 68 -4.25 -18.94 -8.10
C VAL A 68 -4.15 -19.03 -6.58
N THR A 69 -4.77 -20.04 -5.99
CA THR A 69 -4.82 -20.23 -4.54
C THR A 69 -3.50 -20.74 -3.96
N GLY A 70 -2.57 -21.24 -4.78
CA GLY A 70 -1.31 -21.79 -4.27
C GLY A 70 -1.39 -23.27 -3.89
N VAL A 71 -2.42 -23.99 -4.32
CA VAL A 71 -2.52 -25.46 -4.17
C VAL A 71 -1.54 -26.13 -5.12
N THR A 72 -1.43 -25.63 -6.36
CA THR A 72 -0.38 -26.08 -7.30
C THR A 72 0.99 -25.62 -6.78
N PRO A 73 1.95 -26.52 -6.52
CA PRO A 73 3.31 -26.17 -6.13
C PRO A 73 4.01 -25.29 -7.17
N LEU A 74 4.93 -24.42 -6.73
CA LEU A 74 5.71 -23.58 -7.63
C LEU A 74 6.50 -24.38 -8.67
N ALA A 75 7.05 -25.53 -8.26
CA ALA A 75 7.83 -26.42 -9.13
C ALA A 75 7.05 -26.92 -10.34
N ASP A 76 5.71 -26.99 -10.25
CA ASP A 76 4.85 -27.49 -11.32
C ASP A 76 4.39 -26.39 -12.28
N LEU A 77 4.59 -25.11 -11.94
CA LEU A 77 4.13 -23.99 -12.78
C LEU A 77 4.70 -24.02 -14.20
N PRO A 78 6.00 -24.29 -14.44
CA PRO A 78 6.53 -24.36 -15.80
C PRO A 78 5.75 -25.31 -16.71
N THR A 79 5.37 -26.48 -16.19
CA THR A 79 4.61 -27.49 -16.92
C THR A 79 3.15 -27.08 -17.11
N GLN A 80 2.54 -26.43 -16.11
CA GLN A 80 1.11 -26.10 -16.11
C GLN A 80 0.76 -24.87 -16.95
N ILE A 81 1.61 -23.84 -16.94
CA ILE A 81 1.35 -22.55 -17.63
C ILE A 81 2.40 -22.19 -18.68
N GLY A 82 3.44 -23.01 -18.85
CA GLY A 82 4.51 -22.77 -19.83
C GLY A 82 5.50 -21.69 -19.44
N CYS A 83 5.63 -21.37 -18.15
CA CYS A 83 6.60 -20.37 -17.66
C CYS A 83 8.04 -20.91 -17.66
N PRO A 84 9.05 -20.04 -17.81
CA PRO A 84 10.45 -20.49 -17.94
C PRO A 84 11.04 -21.07 -16.65
N ASP A 85 10.52 -20.69 -15.48
CA ASP A 85 11.03 -21.14 -14.19
C ASP A 85 9.91 -21.21 -13.14
N ALA A 86 10.24 -21.77 -11.96
CA ALA A 86 9.33 -21.93 -10.83
C ALA A 86 9.22 -20.67 -9.94
N SER A 87 9.42 -19.46 -10.49
CA SER A 87 9.37 -18.22 -9.71
C SER A 87 7.96 -17.88 -9.23
N PRO A 88 7.79 -17.39 -7.98
CA PRO A 88 6.50 -16.90 -7.51
C PRO A 88 6.01 -15.66 -8.29
N ILE A 89 6.90 -14.96 -9.01
CA ILE A 89 6.50 -13.89 -9.93
C ILE A 89 5.58 -14.42 -11.02
N TRP A 90 5.82 -15.63 -11.54
CA TRP A 90 4.95 -16.21 -12.57
C TRP A 90 3.56 -16.53 -12.07
N ARG A 91 3.45 -17.02 -10.82
CA ARG A 91 2.14 -17.16 -10.17
C ARG A 91 1.47 -15.80 -10.03
N ALA A 92 2.18 -14.76 -9.60
CA ALA A 92 1.62 -13.42 -9.48
C ALA A 92 1.11 -12.87 -10.82
N VAL A 93 1.88 -13.04 -11.91
CA VAL A 93 1.48 -12.66 -13.28
C VAL A 93 0.24 -13.43 -13.72
N TYR A 94 0.25 -14.75 -13.54
CA TYR A 94 -0.88 -15.61 -13.90
C TYR A 94 -2.15 -15.25 -13.13
N THR A 95 -2.04 -15.14 -11.80
CA THR A 95 -3.15 -14.78 -10.92
C THR A 95 -3.73 -13.41 -11.28
N THR A 96 -2.86 -12.44 -11.56
CA THR A 96 -3.30 -11.12 -12.01
C THR A 96 -4.11 -11.23 -13.28
N HIS A 97 -3.57 -11.91 -14.31
CA HIS A 97 -4.30 -12.13 -15.56
C HIS A 97 -5.65 -12.83 -15.33
N ALA A 98 -5.66 -13.95 -14.62
CA ALA A 98 -6.86 -14.76 -14.38
C ALA A 98 -7.98 -13.98 -13.68
N LEU A 99 -7.65 -13.01 -12.82
CA LEU A 99 -8.62 -12.24 -12.05
C LEU A 99 -8.91 -10.84 -12.63
N THR A 100 -8.11 -10.33 -13.57
CA THR A 100 -8.23 -8.96 -14.09
C THR A 100 -8.48 -8.86 -15.60
N ALA A 101 -8.25 -9.94 -16.36
CA ALA A 101 -8.41 -9.88 -17.81
C ALA A 101 -9.89 -9.87 -18.21
N GLY A 102 -10.29 -8.84 -18.95
CA GLY A 102 -11.62 -8.73 -19.58
C GLY A 102 -12.79 -8.97 -18.62
N ALA A 103 -13.65 -9.95 -18.95
CA ALA A 103 -14.87 -10.24 -18.18
C ALA A 103 -14.59 -10.75 -16.76
N ALA A 104 -13.44 -11.41 -16.54
CA ALA A 104 -13.08 -11.96 -15.23
C ALA A 104 -12.96 -10.87 -14.15
N PHE A 105 -12.53 -9.66 -14.53
CA PHE A 105 -12.42 -8.54 -13.57
C PHE A 105 -13.77 -8.14 -12.99
N ARG A 106 -14.78 -8.01 -13.85
CA ARG A 106 -16.14 -7.67 -13.43
C ARG A 106 -16.76 -8.78 -12.61
N ALA A 107 -16.56 -10.04 -13.01
CA ALA A 107 -17.03 -11.20 -12.26
C ALA A 107 -16.41 -11.26 -10.86
N THR A 108 -15.09 -11.10 -10.76
CA THR A 108 -14.36 -11.12 -9.49
C THR A 108 -14.81 -9.99 -8.57
N LYS A 109 -14.92 -8.75 -9.09
CA LYS A 109 -15.45 -7.61 -8.31
C LYS A 109 -16.90 -7.82 -7.88
N ALA A 110 -17.72 -8.49 -8.68
CA ALA A 110 -19.09 -8.82 -8.32
C ALA A 110 -19.14 -9.81 -7.15
N GLU A 111 -18.25 -10.80 -7.11
CA GLU A 111 -18.18 -11.76 -6.00
C GLU A 111 -17.67 -11.11 -4.72
N ILE A 112 -16.61 -10.30 -4.78
CA ILE A 112 -16.13 -9.53 -3.62
C ILE A 112 -17.29 -8.70 -3.05
N ARG A 113 -18.05 -8.03 -3.93
CA ARG A 113 -19.20 -7.22 -3.55
C ARG A 113 -20.28 -8.04 -2.84
N ASN A 114 -20.61 -9.23 -3.37
CA ASN A 114 -21.62 -10.11 -2.81
C ASN A 114 -21.19 -10.64 -1.43
N ILE A 115 -19.96 -11.12 -1.30
CA ILE A 115 -19.41 -11.69 -0.07
C ILE A 115 -19.29 -10.62 1.03
N MET A 116 -18.82 -9.42 0.68
CA MET A 116 -18.70 -8.32 1.63
C MET A 116 -20.01 -7.58 1.90
N ALA A 117 -21.12 -7.95 1.24
CA ALA A 117 -22.40 -7.25 1.27
C ALA A 117 -22.27 -5.72 1.06
N ARG A 118 -21.42 -5.29 0.11
CA ARG A 118 -21.19 -3.86 -0.19
C ARG A 118 -21.91 -3.41 -1.45
N ARG A 119 -22.13 -2.09 -1.59
CA ARG A 119 -22.69 -1.53 -2.83
C ARG A 119 -21.72 -1.62 -4.00
N ALA A 120 -20.43 -1.41 -3.76
CA ALA A 120 -19.39 -1.38 -4.78
C ALA A 120 -18.03 -1.80 -4.20
N VAL A 121 -17.12 -2.21 -5.10
CA VAL A 121 -15.74 -2.58 -4.78
C VAL A 121 -14.80 -1.67 -5.56
N THR A 122 -13.91 -0.99 -4.86
CA THR A 122 -12.91 -0.10 -5.48
C THR A 122 -11.73 -0.91 -6.04
N ASN A 123 -10.98 -0.31 -6.96
CA ASN A 123 -9.76 -0.96 -7.47
C ASN A 123 -8.70 -1.13 -6.37
N LYS A 124 -8.65 -0.24 -5.38
CA LYS A 124 -7.79 -0.37 -4.20
C LYS A 124 -8.14 -1.60 -3.36
N GLN A 125 -9.42 -1.83 -3.11
CA GLN A 125 -9.89 -3.02 -2.38
C GLN A 125 -9.59 -4.31 -3.14
N PHE A 126 -9.87 -4.32 -4.45
CA PHE A 126 -9.52 -5.46 -5.31
C PHE A 126 -8.01 -5.72 -5.29
N SER A 127 -7.20 -4.66 -5.44
CA SER A 127 -5.74 -4.78 -5.45
C SER A 127 -5.19 -5.26 -4.10
N PHE A 128 -5.80 -4.84 -2.98
CA PHE A 128 -5.45 -5.37 -1.67
C PHE A 128 -5.70 -6.87 -1.57
N MET A 129 -6.88 -7.34 -2.00
CA MET A 129 -7.18 -8.77 -2.09
C MET A 129 -6.15 -9.49 -2.97
N LEU A 130 -5.84 -8.95 -4.15
CA LEU A 130 -4.83 -9.50 -5.05
C LEU A 130 -3.48 -9.65 -4.35
N GLY A 131 -3.02 -8.61 -3.64
CA GLY A 131 -1.79 -8.62 -2.86
C GLY A 131 -1.73 -9.76 -1.85
N VAL A 132 -2.82 -10.01 -1.12
CA VAL A 132 -2.90 -11.10 -0.13
C VAL A 132 -2.86 -12.50 -0.77
N VAL A 133 -3.33 -12.63 -2.01
CA VAL A 133 -3.26 -13.88 -2.79
C VAL A 133 -1.83 -14.09 -3.30
N VAL A 134 -1.22 -13.07 -3.92
CA VAL A 134 0.09 -13.20 -4.56
C VAL A 134 1.26 -13.18 -3.59
N ASP A 135 1.07 -12.77 -2.33
CA ASP A 135 2.12 -12.80 -1.31
C ASP A 135 2.35 -14.19 -0.68
N ARG A 136 1.47 -15.17 -0.95
CA ARG A 136 1.42 -16.47 -0.28
C ARG A 136 2.76 -17.19 -0.31
N ASP A 137 3.40 -17.26 -1.48
CA ASP A 137 4.64 -18.01 -1.69
C ASP A 137 5.86 -17.38 -0.99
N VAL A 138 5.78 -16.11 -0.60
CA VAL A 138 6.91 -15.35 -0.04
C VAL A 138 6.64 -14.79 1.36
N ARG A 139 5.46 -15.06 1.92
CA ARG A 139 4.99 -14.53 3.20
C ARG A 139 5.98 -14.77 4.33
N GLN A 140 6.53 -15.98 4.44
CA GLN A 140 7.47 -16.34 5.50
C GLN A 140 8.78 -15.51 5.39
N ALA A 141 9.37 -15.45 4.21
CA ALA A 141 10.61 -14.70 3.99
C ALA A 141 10.40 -13.19 4.17
N LYS A 142 9.36 -12.63 3.54
CA LYS A 142 9.12 -11.18 3.49
C LYS A 142 8.52 -10.60 4.78
N SER A 143 8.03 -11.44 5.68
CA SER A 143 7.56 -11.03 7.02
C SER A 143 8.70 -10.85 8.03
N ARG A 144 9.91 -11.39 7.77
CA ARG A 144 11.07 -11.22 8.64
C ARG A 144 11.44 -9.74 8.75
N LYS A 145 11.55 -9.25 10.00
CA LYS A 145 12.02 -7.89 10.31
C LYS A 145 13.50 -7.90 10.60
N GLU A 146 14.17 -6.81 10.26
CA GLU A 146 15.53 -6.53 10.70
C GLU A 146 15.56 -6.46 12.24
N LYS A 147 16.52 -7.18 12.85
CA LYS A 147 16.63 -7.25 14.30
C LYS A 147 16.93 -5.86 14.89
N GLY A 148 16.10 -5.41 15.83
CA GLY A 148 16.22 -4.09 16.45
C GLY A 148 15.61 -2.93 15.65
N SER A 149 15.02 -3.20 14.48
CA SER A 149 14.36 -2.18 13.67
C SER A 149 12.89 -2.01 14.06
N HIS A 150 12.47 -0.76 14.30
CA HIS A 150 11.05 -0.41 14.46
C HIS A 150 10.29 -0.34 13.12
N LYS A 151 11.00 -0.48 11.99
CA LYS A 151 10.39 -0.42 10.67
C LYS A 151 9.43 -1.60 10.44
N PRO A 152 8.33 -1.39 9.71
CA PRO A 152 7.48 -2.50 9.28
C PRO A 152 8.27 -3.49 8.42
N SER A 153 7.82 -4.75 8.38
CA SER A 153 8.41 -5.73 7.47
C SER A 153 8.17 -5.34 6.01
N SER A 154 8.96 -5.90 5.09
CA SER A 154 8.78 -5.70 3.65
C SER A 154 7.38 -6.14 3.21
N LEU A 155 6.86 -7.26 3.75
CA LEU A 155 5.50 -7.73 3.48
C LEU A 155 4.41 -6.72 3.91
N GLN A 156 4.50 -6.15 5.10
CA GLN A 156 3.51 -5.15 5.55
C GLN A 156 3.54 -3.91 4.65
N THR A 157 4.74 -3.51 4.22
CA THR A 157 4.93 -2.39 3.30
C THR A 157 4.33 -2.70 1.92
N ALA A 158 4.52 -3.92 1.42
CA ALA A 158 3.96 -4.40 0.18
C ALA A 158 2.42 -4.42 0.20
N ARG A 159 1.81 -4.98 1.26
CA ARG A 159 0.35 -4.99 1.43
C ARG A 159 -0.25 -3.59 1.44
N ASN A 160 0.44 -2.64 2.09
CA ASN A 160 0.04 -1.24 2.07
C ASN A 160 0.07 -0.65 0.65
N ALA A 161 1.08 -0.99 -0.17
CA ALA A 161 1.18 -0.57 -1.56
C ALA A 161 0.09 -1.20 -2.44
N PHE A 162 -0.23 -2.48 -2.22
CA PHE A 162 -1.39 -3.14 -2.85
C PHE A 162 -2.72 -2.49 -2.45
N GLY A 163 -2.85 -2.06 -1.19
CA GLY A 163 -3.98 -1.25 -0.71
C GLY A 163 -4.11 0.12 -1.38
N ASP A 164 -3.05 0.57 -2.07
CA ASP A 164 -3.03 1.80 -2.85
C ASP A 164 -3.05 1.53 -4.36
N GLY A 165 -3.44 0.33 -4.76
CA GLY A 165 -3.62 -0.07 -6.16
C GLY A 165 -2.52 -0.98 -6.73
N GLY A 166 -1.39 -1.15 -6.03
CA GLY A 166 -0.33 -2.10 -6.43
C GLY A 166 0.11 -1.91 -7.89
N TYR A 167 0.13 -2.97 -8.68
CA TYR A 167 0.39 -2.92 -10.13
C TYR A 167 -0.87 -2.93 -11.00
N LEU A 168 -2.03 -2.61 -10.43
CA LEU A 168 -3.32 -2.57 -11.15
C LEU A 168 -3.46 -1.27 -11.95
N THR A 169 -2.71 -1.15 -13.03
CA THR A 169 -2.77 -0.03 -13.98
C THR A 169 -3.93 -0.19 -14.96
N ASP A 170 -4.19 0.83 -15.79
CA ASP A 170 -5.22 0.78 -16.84
C ASP A 170 -4.95 -0.30 -17.91
N ALA A 171 -3.67 -0.68 -18.10
CA ALA A 171 -3.30 -1.79 -18.97
C ALA A 171 -3.72 -3.17 -18.42
N VAL A 172 -4.06 -3.25 -17.12
CA VAL A 172 -4.40 -4.50 -16.42
C VAL A 172 -5.88 -4.53 -16.05
N ALA A 173 -6.41 -3.44 -15.50
CA ALA A 173 -7.72 -3.41 -14.86
C ALA A 173 -8.89 -3.54 -15.86
N GLY A 174 -9.35 -4.77 -16.11
CA GLY A 174 -10.49 -5.04 -17.00
C GLY A 174 -10.13 -4.99 -18.49
N THR A 175 -8.86 -4.74 -18.80
CA THR A 175 -8.32 -4.77 -20.17
C THR A 175 -8.03 -6.21 -20.56
N SER A 176 -8.25 -6.58 -21.83
CA SER A 176 -7.87 -7.90 -22.33
C SER A 176 -6.39 -7.88 -22.72
N TRP A 177 -5.59 -8.71 -22.06
CA TRP A 177 -4.18 -8.92 -22.35
C TRP A 177 -3.85 -10.39 -22.07
N THR A 178 -2.80 -10.91 -22.69
CA THR A 178 -2.35 -12.29 -22.47
C THR A 178 -0.91 -12.28 -21.97
N PRO A 179 -0.57 -12.96 -20.86
CA PRO A 179 0.81 -13.06 -20.39
C PRO A 179 1.74 -13.67 -21.43
N ILE A 180 2.95 -13.13 -21.54
CA ILE A 180 4.02 -13.73 -22.32
C ILE A 180 4.98 -14.43 -21.36
N TYR A 181 5.01 -15.75 -21.43
CA TYR A 181 5.83 -16.59 -20.57
C TYR A 181 7.25 -16.74 -21.12
N LYS A 182 8.08 -15.71 -20.91
CA LYS A 182 9.46 -15.61 -21.38
C LYS A 182 10.38 -15.04 -20.30
N THR A 183 11.68 -15.21 -20.44
CA THR A 183 12.63 -14.66 -19.45
C THR A 183 12.51 -13.13 -19.37
N PRO A 184 12.89 -12.49 -18.24
CA PRO A 184 12.84 -11.03 -18.12
C PRO A 184 13.62 -10.29 -19.22
N THR A 185 14.72 -10.89 -19.69
CA THR A 185 15.52 -10.36 -20.81
C THR A 185 14.76 -10.40 -22.13
N GLU A 186 14.17 -11.53 -22.50
CA GLU A 186 13.35 -11.65 -23.71
C GLU A 186 12.12 -10.72 -23.65
N LEU A 187 11.47 -10.63 -22.49
CA LEU A 187 10.35 -9.72 -22.27
C LEU A 187 10.75 -8.25 -22.46
N LEU A 188 11.93 -7.87 -21.99
CA LEU A 188 12.47 -6.53 -22.19
C LEU A 188 12.68 -6.25 -23.69
N GLU A 189 13.32 -7.16 -24.42
CA GLU A 189 13.54 -7.01 -25.87
C GLU A 189 12.22 -6.85 -26.62
N MET A 190 11.24 -7.69 -26.33
CA MET A 190 9.90 -7.61 -26.93
C MET A 190 9.17 -6.32 -26.56
N ALA A 191 9.27 -5.87 -25.30
CA ALA A 191 8.64 -4.63 -24.85
C ALA A 191 9.28 -3.40 -25.52
N LEU A 192 10.60 -3.37 -25.66
CA LEU A 192 11.34 -2.33 -26.39
C LEU A 192 10.99 -2.34 -27.89
N ALA A 193 10.70 -3.50 -28.46
CA ALA A 193 10.17 -3.65 -29.83
C ALA A 193 8.68 -3.27 -29.96
N GLY A 194 8.03 -2.82 -28.89
CA GLY A 194 6.65 -2.32 -28.91
C GLY A 194 5.57 -3.36 -28.59
N ASN A 195 5.92 -4.57 -28.14
CA ASN A 195 4.93 -5.58 -27.76
C ASN A 195 4.23 -5.20 -26.44
N ALA A 196 2.94 -4.85 -26.53
CA ALA A 196 2.14 -4.39 -25.38
C ALA A 196 1.93 -5.48 -24.31
N ALA A 197 1.80 -6.75 -24.71
CA ALA A 197 1.62 -7.87 -23.79
C ALA A 197 2.93 -8.19 -23.03
N ALA A 198 4.07 -8.12 -23.71
CA ALA A 198 5.39 -8.24 -23.08
C ALA A 198 5.61 -7.11 -22.06
N ARG A 199 5.29 -5.87 -22.46
CA ARG A 199 5.35 -4.70 -21.57
C ARG A 199 4.47 -4.86 -20.32
N THR A 200 3.23 -5.31 -20.48
CA THR A 200 2.30 -5.52 -19.36
C THR A 200 2.78 -6.65 -18.45
N THR A 201 3.31 -7.74 -19.02
CA THR A 201 3.89 -8.85 -18.25
C THR A 201 5.10 -8.39 -17.44
N LEU A 202 6.02 -7.64 -18.08
CA LEU A 202 7.20 -7.08 -17.45
C LEU A 202 6.85 -6.09 -16.32
N MET A 203 5.83 -5.26 -16.54
CA MET A 203 5.31 -4.33 -15.54
C MET A 203 4.80 -5.04 -14.29
N ILE A 204 4.02 -6.11 -14.46
CA ILE A 204 3.49 -6.87 -13.31
C ILE A 204 4.62 -7.57 -12.59
N GLY A 205 5.53 -8.25 -13.30
CA GLY A 205 6.60 -9.00 -12.65
C GLY A 205 7.65 -8.11 -11.98
N GLY A 206 8.16 -7.10 -12.68
CA GLY A 206 9.07 -6.09 -12.11
C GLY A 206 8.39 -5.26 -11.02
N GLY A 207 7.13 -4.88 -11.20
CA GLY A 207 6.35 -4.15 -10.21
C GLY A 207 6.10 -4.96 -8.94
N TYR A 208 5.79 -6.26 -9.07
CA TYR A 208 5.67 -7.18 -7.93
C TYR A 208 6.99 -7.27 -7.15
N ALA A 209 8.13 -7.44 -7.84
CA ALA A 209 9.44 -7.45 -7.20
C ALA A 209 9.72 -6.15 -6.41
N LEU A 210 9.47 -4.98 -7.02
CA LEU A 210 9.66 -3.68 -6.37
C LEU A 210 8.73 -3.48 -5.17
N ILE A 211 7.46 -3.90 -5.28
CA ILE A 211 6.47 -3.77 -4.22
C ILE A 211 6.76 -4.70 -3.04
N MET A 212 7.06 -5.98 -3.32
CA MET A 212 7.28 -7.00 -2.29
C MET A 212 8.48 -6.69 -1.39
N ASP A 213 9.47 -5.99 -1.92
CA ASP A 213 10.64 -5.55 -1.18
C ASP A 213 10.58 -4.11 -0.69
N GLY A 214 9.46 -3.42 -0.94
CA GLY A 214 9.25 -2.05 -0.48
C GLY A 214 10.15 -1.01 -1.15
N TYR A 215 10.61 -1.25 -2.38
CA TYR A 215 11.22 -0.22 -3.24
C TYR A 215 10.15 0.70 -3.83
N LEU A 216 8.97 0.14 -4.16
CA LEU A 216 7.79 0.90 -4.55
C LEU A 216 6.71 0.72 -3.48
N THR A 217 6.38 1.79 -2.77
CA THR A 217 5.49 1.71 -1.60
C THR A 217 4.28 2.64 -1.74
N ARG A 218 3.32 2.57 -0.81
CA ARG A 218 2.10 3.41 -0.87
C ARG A 218 2.44 4.91 -0.90
N ASP A 219 1.57 5.69 -1.52
CA ASP A 219 1.64 7.14 -1.42
C ASP A 219 1.36 7.59 0.03
N ARG A 220 2.19 8.51 0.54
CA ARG A 220 2.00 9.15 1.84
C ARG A 220 2.46 10.60 1.75
N GLU A 221 1.68 11.47 2.35
CA GLU A 221 1.98 12.90 2.37
C GLU A 221 3.31 13.23 3.05
N SER A 222 3.62 12.54 4.15
CA SER A 222 4.85 12.76 4.90
C SER A 222 6.11 12.59 4.04
N LYS A 223 6.10 11.68 3.05
CA LYS A 223 7.27 11.45 2.19
C LYS A 223 7.64 12.64 1.33
N PHE A 224 6.64 13.37 0.85
CA PHE A 224 6.86 14.55 0.05
C PHE A 224 7.45 15.69 0.89
N TYR A 225 6.98 15.87 2.13
CA TYR A 225 7.50 16.92 3.01
C TYR A 225 8.87 16.58 3.62
N GLU A 226 9.11 15.31 3.95
CA GLU A 226 10.42 14.81 4.41
C GLU A 226 11.47 14.78 3.29
N GLY A 227 11.06 14.94 2.03
CA GLY A 227 11.95 14.93 0.86
C GLY A 227 12.42 13.52 0.46
N THR A 228 11.73 12.47 0.91
CA THR A 228 12.04 11.08 0.53
C THR A 228 11.47 10.69 -0.83
N THR A 229 10.44 11.41 -1.29
CA THR A 229 9.91 11.32 -2.66
C THR A 229 9.75 12.70 -3.27
N PRO A 230 10.07 12.89 -4.56
CA PRO A 230 10.05 14.20 -5.20
C PRO A 230 8.64 14.70 -5.52
N TYR A 231 7.64 13.82 -5.67
CA TYR A 231 6.23 14.18 -5.88
C TYR A 231 5.31 13.08 -5.32
N ARG A 232 4.01 13.38 -5.23
CA ARG A 232 2.98 12.43 -4.77
C ARG A 232 2.52 11.55 -5.92
N ALA A 233 2.63 10.24 -5.79
CA ALA A 233 2.08 9.29 -6.77
C ALA A 233 1.87 7.91 -6.16
N THR A 234 0.79 7.25 -6.59
CA THR A 234 0.47 5.87 -6.20
C THR A 234 1.24 4.86 -7.06
N PRO A 235 1.45 3.62 -6.58
CA PRO A 235 2.17 2.59 -7.33
C PRO A 235 1.71 2.37 -8.79
N PRO A 236 0.39 2.34 -9.13
CA PRO A 236 -0.04 2.19 -10.52
C PRO A 236 0.41 3.34 -11.44
N VAL A 237 0.46 4.57 -10.92
CA VAL A 237 0.90 5.75 -11.69
C VAL A 237 2.39 5.65 -12.00
N ILE A 238 3.20 5.32 -10.98
CA ILE A 238 4.65 5.15 -11.16
C ILE A 238 4.95 4.03 -12.15
N LEU A 239 4.25 2.88 -12.05
CA LEU A 239 4.45 1.77 -12.99
C LEU A 239 4.03 2.12 -14.41
N THR A 240 2.94 2.87 -14.58
CA THR A 240 2.50 3.37 -15.90
C THR A 240 3.55 4.29 -16.53
N ASP A 241 4.10 5.21 -15.74
CA ASP A 241 5.15 6.12 -16.19
C ASP A 241 6.45 5.35 -16.50
N LEU A 242 6.85 4.36 -15.70
CA LEU A 242 8.05 3.53 -15.95
C LEU A 242 7.96 2.71 -17.24
N VAL A 243 6.81 2.12 -17.55
CA VAL A 243 6.67 1.29 -18.76
C VAL A 243 6.58 2.11 -20.05
N SER A 244 6.40 3.43 -19.94
CA SER A 244 6.25 4.32 -21.09
C SER A 244 7.57 4.61 -21.82
N HIS A 245 8.72 4.28 -21.22
CA HIS A 245 10.04 4.54 -21.79
C HIS A 245 11.03 3.40 -21.57
N ALA A 246 12.08 3.38 -22.39
CA ALA A 246 13.05 2.29 -22.41
C ALA A 246 13.80 2.12 -21.10
N TYR A 247 14.11 3.22 -20.40
CA TYR A 247 14.87 3.18 -19.16
C TYR A 247 14.07 2.50 -18.05
N GLY A 248 12.80 2.86 -17.87
CA GLY A 248 11.94 2.25 -16.87
C GLY A 248 11.66 0.76 -17.15
N LEU A 249 11.55 0.35 -18.42
CA LEU A 249 11.49 -1.06 -18.79
C LEU A 249 12.75 -1.83 -18.36
N ARG A 250 13.94 -1.27 -18.56
CA ARG A 250 15.20 -1.88 -18.10
C ARG A 250 15.25 -2.01 -16.58
N VAL A 251 14.74 -1.01 -15.85
CA VAL A 251 14.67 -1.05 -14.38
C VAL A 251 13.73 -2.17 -13.92
N LEU A 252 12.55 -2.31 -14.54
CA LEU A 252 11.61 -3.37 -14.22
C LEU A 252 12.18 -4.77 -14.50
N ALA A 253 12.87 -4.93 -15.63
CA ALA A 253 13.56 -6.18 -15.96
C ALA A 253 14.68 -6.50 -14.96
N THR A 254 15.46 -5.49 -14.56
CA THR A 254 16.53 -5.65 -13.57
C THR A 254 15.96 -5.98 -12.19
N ALA A 255 14.88 -5.32 -11.78
CA ALA A 255 14.20 -5.60 -10.52
C ALA A 255 13.70 -7.04 -10.49
N TRP A 256 13.05 -7.51 -11.56
CA TRP A 256 12.63 -8.91 -11.68
C TRP A 256 13.83 -9.87 -11.55
N SER A 257 14.86 -9.70 -12.39
CA SER A 257 15.99 -10.62 -12.45
C SER A 257 16.85 -10.66 -11.18
N ARG A 258 16.84 -9.60 -10.37
CA ARG A 258 17.65 -9.49 -9.14
C ARG A 258 16.86 -9.74 -7.86
N TRP A 259 15.55 -9.86 -7.95
CA TRP A 259 14.70 -10.09 -6.79
C TRP A 259 14.85 -11.52 -6.27
N ASN A 260 15.00 -11.64 -4.94
CA ASN A 260 15.16 -12.91 -4.26
C ASN A 260 13.92 -13.19 -3.40
N PRO A 261 13.12 -14.24 -3.71
CA PRO A 261 11.90 -14.54 -2.95
C PRO A 261 12.17 -15.02 -1.51
N GLU A 262 13.36 -15.54 -1.21
CA GLU A 262 13.70 -16.21 0.05
C GLU A 262 14.29 -15.27 1.12
N LEU A 263 14.69 -14.06 0.70
CA LEU A 263 15.35 -13.08 1.56
C LEU A 263 14.48 -11.81 1.71
N PRO A 264 14.43 -11.17 2.89
CA PRO A 264 13.84 -9.83 3.04
C PRO A 264 14.76 -8.74 2.47
N ASN A 265 14.19 -7.57 2.22
CA ASN A 265 14.83 -6.43 1.54
C ASN A 265 16.04 -5.76 2.26
N HIS A 266 16.36 -6.18 3.48
CA HIS A 266 17.51 -5.71 4.25
C HIS A 266 18.71 -6.65 4.15
N GLU A 267 18.52 -7.87 3.64
CA GLU A 267 19.58 -8.87 3.47
C GLU A 267 20.21 -8.81 2.07
N TYR A 268 19.60 -8.10 1.11
CA TYR A 268 20.14 -7.93 -0.25
C TYR A 268 19.61 -6.64 -0.90
N ASN A 269 20.21 -6.26 -2.04
CA ASN A 269 19.85 -5.03 -2.77
C ASN A 269 19.54 -5.31 -4.24
N ILE A 270 18.52 -4.63 -4.77
CA ILE A 270 18.33 -4.47 -6.21
C ILE A 270 19.24 -3.30 -6.66
N PRO A 271 20.13 -3.49 -7.64
CA PRO A 271 21.03 -2.44 -8.08
C PRO A 271 20.30 -1.36 -8.89
N ASP A 272 20.75 -0.12 -8.74
CA ASP A 272 20.43 0.96 -9.68
C ASP A 272 21.18 0.73 -11.00
N ILE A 273 20.59 1.22 -12.09
CA ILE A 273 21.13 1.08 -13.44
C ILE A 273 21.07 2.43 -14.16
N LYS A 274 21.95 2.65 -15.13
CA LYS A 274 21.90 3.80 -16.05
C LYS A 274 20.90 3.54 -17.18
N GLU A 275 20.66 4.55 -18.02
CA GLU A 275 19.75 4.46 -19.18
C GLU A 275 20.15 3.36 -20.18
N ASP A 276 21.45 3.08 -20.31
CA ASP A 276 21.99 2.01 -21.16
C ASP A 276 21.81 0.60 -20.55
N GLY A 277 21.36 0.50 -19.29
CA GLY A 277 21.20 -0.75 -18.54
C GLY A 277 22.44 -1.19 -17.76
N THR A 278 23.53 -0.42 -17.77
CA THR A 278 24.72 -0.72 -16.96
C THR A 278 24.46 -0.44 -15.49
N ILE A 279 24.98 -1.29 -14.60
CA ILE A 279 24.84 -1.12 -13.16
C ILE A 279 25.59 0.12 -12.70
N VAL A 280 24.94 0.95 -11.88
CA VAL A 280 25.59 2.08 -11.22
C VAL A 280 26.45 1.54 -10.08
N ILE A 281 27.72 1.91 -10.09
CA ILE A 281 28.70 1.48 -9.09
C ILE A 281 29.03 2.69 -8.20
N ALA A 282 29.01 2.49 -6.89
CA ALA A 282 29.46 3.45 -5.88
C ALA A 282 30.79 3.00 -5.27
N GLY A 283 31.59 3.95 -4.78
CA GLY A 283 32.92 3.70 -4.21
C GLY A 283 34.07 4.10 -5.16
N GLN A 284 35.19 4.53 -4.58
CA GLN A 284 36.37 5.00 -5.33
C GLN A 284 37.58 4.05 -5.20
N THR A 285 37.50 3.06 -4.30
CA THR A 285 38.59 2.12 -4.01
C THR A 285 38.12 0.69 -4.26
N VAL A 286 39.05 -0.22 -4.56
CA VAL A 286 38.77 -1.64 -4.84
C VAL A 286 37.91 -2.30 -3.75
N GLU A 287 38.10 -1.90 -2.49
CA GLU A 287 37.35 -2.43 -1.33
C GLU A 287 35.96 -1.80 -1.15
N THR A 288 35.73 -0.61 -1.70
CA THR A 288 34.45 0.14 -1.56
C THR A 288 33.56 0.07 -2.79
N VAL A 289 34.07 -0.43 -3.93
CA VAL A 289 33.32 -0.65 -5.17
C VAL A 289 32.15 -1.60 -4.93
N LYS A 290 30.92 -1.07 -4.89
CA LYS A 290 29.69 -1.86 -4.74
C LYS A 290 28.58 -1.32 -5.65
N PRO A 291 27.69 -2.17 -6.17
CA PRO A 291 26.49 -1.70 -6.85
C PRO A 291 25.68 -0.76 -5.96
N LEU A 292 25.34 0.42 -6.48
CA LEU A 292 24.47 1.36 -5.79
C LEU A 292 23.08 0.73 -5.67
N ARG A 293 22.48 0.81 -4.48
CA ARG A 293 21.11 0.31 -4.25
C ARG A 293 20.10 1.23 -4.94
N LEU A 294 19.14 0.64 -5.64
CA LEU A 294 17.97 1.35 -6.16
C LEU A 294 17.16 1.97 -5.00
N THR A 295 16.75 3.22 -5.14
CA THR A 295 15.93 3.91 -4.12
C THR A 295 14.55 4.24 -4.66
N GLU A 296 13.59 4.47 -3.75
CA GLU A 296 12.24 4.90 -4.16
C GLU A 296 12.30 6.26 -4.88
N SER A 297 13.08 7.24 -4.39
CA SER A 297 13.28 8.53 -5.09
C SER A 297 13.80 8.33 -6.51
N ARG A 298 14.77 7.42 -6.69
CA ARG A 298 15.32 7.11 -8.01
C ARG A 298 14.26 6.54 -8.94
N LEU A 299 13.36 5.69 -8.46
CA LEU A 299 12.23 5.21 -9.27
C LEU A 299 11.33 6.37 -9.75
N PHE A 300 11.09 7.37 -8.92
CA PHE A 300 10.27 8.54 -9.29
C PHE A 300 10.96 9.42 -10.34
N GLU A 301 12.27 9.62 -10.21
CA GLU A 301 13.11 10.30 -11.20
C GLU A 301 13.05 9.61 -12.55
N ILE A 302 13.21 8.28 -12.55
CA ILE A 302 13.18 7.48 -13.77
C ILE A 302 11.77 7.50 -14.37
N ALA A 303 10.73 7.34 -13.55
CA ALA A 303 9.34 7.36 -14.00
C ALA A 303 8.99 8.67 -14.71
N ASN A 304 9.28 9.82 -14.08
CA ASN A 304 8.86 11.11 -14.60
C ASN A 304 9.81 12.26 -14.22
N PRO A 305 10.87 12.50 -15.01
CA PRO A 305 11.87 13.53 -14.71
C PRO A 305 11.28 14.95 -14.62
N SER A 306 10.29 15.28 -15.45
CA SER A 306 9.69 16.62 -15.46
C SER A 306 8.86 16.90 -14.21
N LYS A 307 8.08 15.90 -13.74
CA LYS A 307 7.36 16.00 -12.45
C LYS A 307 8.32 16.08 -11.26
N VAL A 308 9.48 15.42 -11.33
CA VAL A 308 10.51 15.56 -10.28
C VAL A 308 11.01 16.98 -10.19
N LEU A 309 11.35 17.62 -11.32
CA LEU A 309 11.81 19.01 -11.30
C LEU A 309 10.74 19.95 -10.71
N ALA A 310 9.49 19.81 -11.15
CA ALA A 310 8.38 20.59 -10.60
C ALA A 310 8.17 20.33 -9.09
N GLY A 311 8.28 19.08 -8.66
CA GLY A 311 8.20 18.69 -7.27
C GLY A 311 9.31 19.27 -6.41
N PHE A 312 10.55 19.27 -6.91
CA PHE A 312 11.70 19.89 -6.26
C PHE A 312 11.51 21.40 -6.11
N LEU A 313 11.06 22.09 -7.17
CA LEU A 313 10.75 23.53 -7.11
C LEU A 313 9.68 23.81 -6.06
N LYS A 314 8.60 23.02 -6.03
CA LYS A 314 7.53 23.15 -5.03
C LYS A 314 8.03 22.88 -3.59
N GLN A 315 8.90 21.90 -3.40
CA GLN A 315 9.52 21.65 -2.09
C GLN A 315 10.42 22.81 -1.66
N GLN A 316 11.16 23.40 -2.60
CA GLN A 316 11.99 24.57 -2.33
C GLN A 316 11.14 25.79 -1.97
N GLU A 317 10.03 26.02 -2.67
CA GLU A 317 9.05 27.06 -2.36
C GLU A 317 8.43 26.85 -0.98
N ASN A 318 7.99 25.63 -0.67
CA ASN A 318 7.43 25.30 0.65
C ASN A 318 8.45 25.49 1.76
N ARG A 319 9.72 25.11 1.56
CA ARG A 319 10.80 25.36 2.53
C ARG A 319 11.06 26.84 2.70
N LYS A 320 11.03 27.63 1.62
CA LYS A 320 11.14 29.11 1.70
C LYS A 320 9.96 29.73 2.44
N ALA A 321 8.75 29.23 2.21
CA ALA A 321 7.53 29.68 2.91
C ALA A 321 7.57 29.33 4.40
N GLN A 322 7.98 28.11 4.76
CA GLN A 322 8.13 27.67 6.15
C GLN A 322 9.30 28.38 6.87
N ASN A 323 10.39 28.67 6.15
CA ASN A 323 11.53 29.42 6.68
C ASN A 323 11.34 30.93 6.57
N ARG A 324 10.19 31.41 6.08
CA ARG A 324 9.86 32.83 6.21
C ARG A 324 9.73 33.09 7.71
N PRO A 325 10.46 34.05 8.28
CA PRO A 325 10.34 34.34 9.69
C PRO A 325 8.90 34.76 9.94
N ALA A 326 8.11 33.87 10.57
CA ALA A 326 6.75 34.20 11.01
C ALA A 326 6.83 35.51 11.81
N SER A 327 5.92 36.44 11.52
CA SER A 327 5.88 37.69 12.26
C SER A 327 5.72 37.38 13.76
N PRO A 328 6.19 38.25 14.67
CA PRO A 328 5.95 38.07 16.10
C PRO A 328 4.47 37.79 16.41
N GLU A 329 3.56 38.49 15.73
CA GLU A 329 2.11 38.33 15.87
C GLU A 329 1.59 36.97 15.42
N GLU A 330 2.10 36.44 14.29
CA GLU A 330 1.74 35.09 13.82
C GLU A 330 2.24 34.00 14.76
N ARG A 331 3.44 34.17 15.32
CA ARG A 331 3.99 33.24 16.33
C ARG A 331 3.17 33.26 17.60
N ASP A 332 2.78 34.44 18.06
CA ASP A 332 1.98 34.60 19.26
C ASP A 332 0.58 34.03 19.05
N ARG A 333 -0.04 34.23 17.88
CA ARG A 333 -1.32 33.60 17.52
C ARG A 333 -1.21 32.07 17.51
N ALA A 334 -0.21 31.52 16.83
CA ALA A 334 0.01 30.07 16.77
C ALA A 334 0.27 29.46 18.16
N ASN A 335 1.01 30.16 19.03
CA ASN A 335 1.24 29.73 20.40
C ASN A 335 -0.04 29.78 21.25
N ARG A 336 -0.89 30.79 21.08
CA ARG A 336 -2.21 30.86 21.72
C ARG A 336 -3.09 29.67 21.30
N GLU A 337 -3.22 29.43 20.00
CA GLU A 337 -3.99 28.29 19.46
C GLU A 337 -3.47 26.95 19.98
N ARG A 338 -2.15 26.76 19.98
CA ARG A 338 -1.50 25.55 20.50
C ARG A 338 -1.76 25.35 22.00
N LEU A 339 -1.71 26.42 22.78
CA LEU A 339 -1.98 26.37 24.22
C LEU A 339 -3.45 26.01 24.49
N THR A 340 -4.40 26.64 23.80
CA THR A 340 -5.83 26.30 23.90
C THR A 340 -6.08 24.84 23.57
N PHE A 341 -5.56 24.36 22.44
CA PHE A 341 -5.72 22.97 22.02
C PHE A 341 -5.11 21.97 23.02
N ALA A 342 -3.94 22.28 23.57
CA ALA A 342 -3.31 21.43 24.57
C ALA A 342 -4.13 21.35 25.87
N LEU A 343 -4.73 22.47 26.31
CA LEU A 343 -5.60 22.51 27.49
C LEU A 343 -6.91 21.75 27.28
N GLU A 344 -7.49 21.81 26.07
CA GLU A 344 -8.67 21.00 25.71
C GLU A 344 -8.37 19.51 25.76
N ILE A 345 -7.27 19.06 25.13
CA ILE A 345 -6.83 17.65 25.19
C ILE A 345 -6.60 17.21 26.65
N ALA A 346 -5.91 18.04 27.44
CA ALA A 346 -5.63 17.71 28.83
C ALA A 346 -6.93 17.57 29.65
N ARG A 347 -7.92 18.43 29.41
CA ARG A 347 -9.24 18.37 30.04
C ARG A 347 -10.02 17.11 29.64
N GLU A 348 -10.04 16.78 28.35
CA GLU A 348 -10.71 15.58 27.84
C GLU A 348 -10.07 14.32 28.43
N ALA A 349 -8.74 14.21 28.39
CA ALA A 349 -8.02 13.10 28.98
C ALA A 349 -8.29 12.97 30.49
N ALA A 350 -8.31 14.08 31.24
CA ALA A 350 -8.64 14.06 32.67
C ALA A 350 -10.08 13.59 32.93
N ALA A 351 -11.04 13.99 32.09
CA ALA A 351 -12.43 13.56 32.18
C ALA A 351 -12.58 12.05 31.84
N GLU A 352 -11.87 11.55 30.84
CA GLU A 352 -11.84 10.12 30.49
C GLU A 352 -11.22 9.28 31.62
N LEU A 353 -10.13 9.73 32.22
CA LEU A 353 -9.51 9.08 33.37
C LEU A 353 -10.43 9.07 34.60
N GLN A 354 -11.19 10.15 34.82
CA GLN A 354 -12.19 10.24 35.87
C GLN A 354 -13.38 9.29 35.63
N ALA A 355 -13.80 9.12 34.38
CA ALA A 355 -14.91 8.26 33.99
C ALA A 355 -14.52 6.78 33.86
N SER A 356 -13.22 6.45 33.88
CA SER A 356 -12.73 5.08 33.79
C SER A 356 -13.20 4.24 34.98
N THR A 357 -14.02 3.22 34.70
CA THR A 357 -14.50 2.24 35.68
C THR A 357 -13.53 1.06 35.86
N THR A 358 -12.42 1.07 35.13
CA THR A 358 -11.41 0.01 35.14
C THR A 358 -10.51 0.18 36.37
N SER A 359 -10.68 -0.68 37.37
CA SER A 359 -9.83 -0.71 38.56
C SER A 359 -9.23 -2.10 38.78
N PRO A 360 -7.97 -2.29 38.40
CA PRO A 360 -6.94 -2.79 39.32
C PRO A 360 -5.76 -1.80 39.40
N PRO A 361 -4.82 -1.93 40.35
CA PRO A 361 -3.73 -0.98 40.49
C PRO A 361 -2.82 -0.91 39.24
N PRO A 362 -2.30 0.29 38.90
CA PRO A 362 -2.48 1.56 39.62
C PRO A 362 -3.83 2.24 39.32
N HIS A 363 -4.18 3.21 40.16
CA HIS A 363 -5.34 4.12 40.00
C HIS A 363 -5.39 4.70 38.57
N PRO A 364 -6.56 5.09 38.02
CA PRO A 364 -6.65 5.62 36.65
C PRO A 364 -5.71 6.80 36.37
N PHE A 365 -5.38 7.59 37.39
CA PHE A 365 -4.39 8.68 37.31
C PHE A 365 -2.93 8.25 37.53
N GLY A 366 -2.65 6.95 37.52
CA GLY A 366 -1.33 6.37 37.75
C GLY A 366 -0.90 6.35 39.21
N SER A 367 0.42 6.36 39.41
CA SER A 367 1.07 6.52 40.72
C SER A 367 0.95 7.95 41.24
N HIS A 368 1.13 8.13 42.55
CA HIS A 368 1.12 9.47 43.16
C HIS A 368 2.17 10.41 42.53
N ASP A 369 3.32 9.89 42.12
CA ASP A 369 4.39 10.68 41.49
C ASP A 369 4.01 11.15 40.07
N GLU A 370 3.29 10.32 39.32
CA GLU A 370 2.76 10.69 37.99
C GLU A 370 1.64 11.71 38.11
N TRP A 371 0.72 11.49 39.06
CA TRP A 371 -0.34 12.45 39.39
C TRP A 371 0.24 13.81 39.79
N LYS A 372 1.23 13.82 40.70
CA LYS A 372 1.87 15.04 41.18
C LYS A 372 2.56 15.82 40.05
N LYS A 373 3.27 15.14 39.14
CA LYS A 373 3.86 15.78 37.96
C LYS A 373 2.81 16.46 37.08
N GLY A 374 1.66 15.80 36.88
CA GLY A 374 0.55 16.38 36.11
C GLY A 374 -0.05 17.62 36.79
N VAL A 375 -0.22 17.58 38.11
CA VAL A 375 -0.70 18.71 38.92
C VAL A 375 0.29 19.88 38.89
N ASP A 376 1.58 19.62 39.13
CA ASP A 376 2.61 20.66 39.15
C ASP A 376 2.72 21.36 37.79
N ALA A 377 2.74 20.59 36.68
CA ALA A 377 2.75 21.16 35.33
C ALA A 377 1.49 21.98 35.01
N SER A 378 0.31 21.50 35.41
CA SER A 378 -0.95 22.24 35.22
C SER A 378 -0.97 23.53 36.02
N HIS A 379 -0.42 23.50 37.23
CA HIS A 379 -0.31 24.66 38.10
C HIS A 379 0.67 25.70 37.56
N GLU A 380 1.82 25.29 37.01
CA GLU A 380 2.77 26.20 36.35
C GLU A 380 2.15 26.90 35.13
N VAL A 381 1.40 26.16 34.31
CA VAL A 381 0.66 26.75 33.17
C VAL A 381 -0.37 27.76 33.67
N TYR A 382 -1.14 27.42 34.72
CA TYR A 382 -2.10 28.32 35.34
C TYR A 382 -1.44 29.60 35.87
N LEU A 383 -0.36 29.48 36.63
CA LEU A 383 0.38 30.64 37.16
C LEU A 383 0.90 31.53 36.04
N THR A 384 1.37 30.93 34.95
CA THR A 384 1.85 31.67 33.77
C THR A 384 0.72 32.44 33.10
N LEU A 385 -0.46 31.84 32.97
CA LEU A 385 -1.64 32.51 32.39
C LEU A 385 -2.13 33.67 33.26
N VAL A 386 -2.25 33.46 34.57
CA VAL A 386 -2.71 34.50 35.51
C VAL A 386 -1.72 35.66 35.58
N LYS A 387 -0.41 35.37 35.60
CA LYS A 387 0.62 36.41 35.64
C LYS A 387 0.61 37.30 34.38
N ASN A 388 0.19 36.76 33.26
CA ASN A 388 0.17 37.45 31.96
C ASN A 388 -1.27 37.69 31.48
N GLU A 389 -2.20 37.90 32.41
CA GLU A 389 -3.58 38.26 32.09
C GLU A 389 -3.59 39.55 31.25
N PRO A 390 -4.16 39.54 30.03
CA PRO A 390 -4.25 40.74 29.22
C PRO A 390 -5.18 41.76 29.89
N ASP A 391 -4.81 43.04 29.85
CA ASP A 391 -5.63 44.11 30.40
C ASP A 391 -7.00 44.14 29.70
N ALA A 392 -8.08 44.01 30.48
CA ALA A 392 -9.45 44.02 29.98
C ALA A 392 -9.84 45.34 29.29
N GLN A 393 -9.07 46.42 29.49
CA GLN A 393 -9.27 47.72 28.86
C GLN A 393 -8.31 48.00 27.68
N ALA A 394 -7.34 47.12 27.41
CA ALA A 394 -6.49 47.22 26.23
C ALA A 394 -7.30 46.82 24.98
N GLY A 395 -8.10 47.76 24.50
CA GLY A 395 -8.87 47.63 23.28
C GLY A 395 -7.98 47.31 22.08
N PHE A 396 -8.59 46.56 21.15
CA PHE A 396 -8.14 46.28 19.80
C PHE A 396 -7.31 47.44 19.22
N ILE A 397 -5.99 47.24 19.06
CA ILE A 397 -5.19 48.11 18.21
C ILE A 397 -5.65 47.81 16.80
N ALA A 398 -6.44 48.70 16.20
CA ALA A 398 -6.73 48.64 14.78
C ALA A 398 -5.38 48.64 14.05
N SER A 399 -5.04 47.52 13.41
CA SER A 399 -3.95 47.51 12.44
C SER A 399 -4.34 48.49 11.36
N ASP A 400 -3.51 49.51 11.11
CA ASP A 400 -3.68 50.41 9.98
C ASP A 400 -3.84 49.56 8.71
N ASP A 401 -5.01 49.67 8.11
CA ASP A 401 -5.35 49.06 6.83
C ASP A 401 -4.45 49.71 5.77
N PRO A 402 -3.57 48.96 5.07
CA PRO A 402 -2.63 49.56 4.12
C PRO A 402 -3.28 50.05 2.82
N ASP A 403 -4.61 50.04 2.71
CA ASP A 403 -5.35 50.34 1.47
C ASP A 403 -6.02 51.73 1.44
N ASN A 404 -5.66 52.65 2.33
CA ASN A 404 -6.09 54.06 2.19
C ASN A 404 -5.08 54.85 1.33
N ASP A 405 -4.96 54.46 0.07
CA ASP A 405 -4.40 55.30 -0.98
C ASP A 405 -5.31 56.54 -1.11
N GLU A 406 -4.78 57.69 -0.69
CA GLU A 406 -5.35 59.00 -0.99
C GLU A 406 -5.30 59.24 -2.51
N GLU A 407 -6.33 58.81 -3.23
CA GLU A 407 -6.83 59.56 -4.39
C GLU A 407 -7.41 60.88 -3.86
N ASP A 408 -6.64 61.96 -3.96
CA ASP A 408 -7.10 63.24 -4.53
C ASP A 408 -6.12 64.39 -4.22
N SER A 409 -5.39 64.85 -5.26
CA SER A 409 -5.29 66.31 -5.50
C SER A 409 -4.89 66.62 -6.95
N TYR A 410 -5.85 67.21 -7.67
CA TYR A 410 -5.76 68.26 -8.69
C TYR A 410 -4.47 68.47 -9.50
#